data_AF-A0A835VER2-F1
#
_entry.id   AF-A0A835VER2-F1
#
_cell.length_a   1.000
_cell.length_b   1.000
_cell.length_c   1.000
_cell.angle_alpha   90.00
_cell.angle_beta   90.00
_cell.angle_gamma   90.00
#
_symmetry.space_group_name_H-M   'P 1'
#
loop_
_entity.id
_entity.type
_entity.pdbx_description
1 polymer ?
#
loop_
_entity_poly.entity_id
_entity_poly.type
_entity_poly.pdbx_seq_one_letter_code
_entity_poly.pdbx_strand_id
1 'polypeptide(L)'
;MAPKSDDPQTLRMIAGAIANLCGNGNWKGRSLLIEDGALHWIVANCTAFTDRTRHHMELALCHLAQNEDNAFDIMESGAIRELLRISKESSREDICKLARKALNSNPSFYGKTAASVKTQHVAVFYFF
;
A
#
# COMPACT_ATOMS: atom_id res chain seq x y z
N MET A 1 -7.50 -19.80 5.80
CA MET A 1 -6.31 -20.27 6.55
C MET A 1 -5.09 -19.84 5.75
N ALA A 2 -4.45 -18.71 6.11
CA ALA A 2 -3.30 -18.21 5.37
C ALA A 2 -2.09 -19.15 5.61
N PRO A 3 -1.27 -19.45 4.58
CA PRO A 3 -0.09 -20.29 4.76
C PRO A 3 0.90 -19.58 5.70
N LYS A 4 1.14 -20.22 6.86
CA LYS A 4 2.27 -19.90 7.75
C LYS A 4 3.55 -20.38 7.09
N SER A 5 4.13 -19.54 6.25
CA SER A 5 5.52 -19.68 5.87
C SER A 5 6.22 -18.37 6.18
N ASP A 6 6.77 -18.28 7.39
CA ASP A 6 7.61 -17.15 7.82
C ASP A 6 8.99 -17.17 7.12
N ASP A 7 9.20 -18.11 6.20
CA ASP A 7 10.41 -18.20 5.39
C ASP A 7 10.53 -16.99 4.43
N PRO A 8 11.61 -16.19 4.55
CA PRO A 8 11.80 -14.96 3.75
C PRO A 8 11.76 -15.18 2.23
N GLN A 9 12.19 -16.36 1.76
CA GLN A 9 12.21 -16.68 0.33
C GLN A 9 10.79 -16.94 -0.19
N THR A 10 9.96 -17.65 0.59
CA THR A 10 8.56 -17.88 0.27
C THR A 10 7.77 -16.56 0.25
N LEU A 11 8.01 -15.68 1.24
CA LEU A 11 7.40 -14.35 1.28
C LEU A 11 7.81 -13.48 0.10
N ARG A 12 9.07 -13.60 -0.35
CA ARG A 12 9.56 -12.92 -1.54
C ARG A 12 8.87 -13.41 -2.82
N MET A 13 8.67 -14.72 -2.97
CA MET A 13 7.94 -15.29 -4.09
C MET A 13 6.48 -14.84 -4.11
N ILE A 14 5.81 -14.84 -2.95
CA ILE A 14 4.44 -14.38 -2.80
C ILE A 14 4.35 -12.88 -3.17
N ALA A 15 5.22 -12.04 -2.64
CA ALA A 15 5.25 -10.61 -2.96
C ALA A 15 5.48 -10.35 -4.46
N GLY A 16 6.38 -11.12 -5.10
CA GLY A 16 6.62 -11.03 -6.53
C GLY A 16 5.41 -11.45 -7.36
N ALA A 17 4.75 -12.55 -6.99
CA ALA A 17 3.53 -13.01 -7.66
C ALA A 17 2.39 -11.99 -7.53
N ILE A 18 2.17 -11.45 -6.32
CA ILE A 18 1.18 -10.40 -6.07
C ILE A 18 1.49 -9.17 -6.92
N ALA A 19 2.73 -8.69 -6.95
CA ALA A 19 3.11 -7.51 -7.74
C ALA A 19 2.85 -7.69 -9.24
N ASN A 20 3.15 -8.89 -9.77
CA ASN A 20 2.88 -9.23 -11.17
C ASN A 20 1.37 -9.30 -11.45
N LEU A 21 0.58 -9.89 -10.55
CA LEU A 21 -0.88 -9.94 -10.67
C LEU A 21 -1.51 -8.54 -10.62
N CYS A 22 -1.00 -7.65 -9.76
CA CYS A 22 -1.47 -6.27 -9.73
C CYS A 22 -1.03 -5.45 -10.96
N GLY A 23 0.14 -5.76 -11.54
CA GLY A 23 0.74 -5.00 -12.64
C GLY A 23 0.22 -5.33 -14.03
N ASN A 24 -0.48 -6.47 -14.21
CA ASN A 24 -1.06 -6.84 -15.49
C ASN A 24 -2.37 -6.06 -15.75
N GLY A 25 -2.19 -4.84 -16.26
CA GLY A 25 -3.05 -4.06 -17.17
C GLY A 25 -4.58 -4.20 -17.09
N ASN A 26 -5.24 -3.06 -16.83
CA ASN A 26 -6.66 -2.76 -17.13
C ASN A 26 -7.66 -3.88 -16.79
N TRP A 27 -7.58 -4.40 -15.58
CA TRP A 27 -8.72 -5.11 -15.01
C TRP A 27 -9.84 -4.11 -14.75
N LYS A 28 -11.04 -4.35 -15.32
CA LYS A 28 -12.26 -3.64 -14.94
C LYS A 28 -12.89 -4.37 -13.77
N GLY A 29 -13.20 -3.64 -12.70
CA GLY A 29 -13.77 -4.17 -11.47
C GLY A 29 -12.77 -4.24 -10.32
N ARG A 30 -13.29 -4.59 -9.15
CA ARG A 30 -12.49 -4.77 -7.93
C ARG A 30 -11.49 -5.90 -8.12
N SER A 31 -10.25 -5.73 -7.65
CA SER A 31 -9.22 -6.74 -7.78
C SER A 31 -9.51 -7.95 -6.87
N LEU A 32 -9.44 -9.16 -7.42
CA LEU A 32 -9.60 -10.43 -6.67
C LEU A 32 -8.66 -10.51 -5.45
N LEU A 33 -7.47 -9.91 -5.53
CA LEU A 33 -6.54 -9.82 -4.40
C LEU A 33 -7.11 -9.06 -3.20
N ILE A 34 -7.98 -8.08 -3.43
CA ILE A 34 -8.68 -7.38 -2.34
C ILE A 34 -9.78 -8.27 -1.77
N GLU A 35 -10.52 -8.98 -2.64
CA GLU A 35 -11.53 -9.97 -2.22
C GLU A 35 -10.95 -11.07 -1.35
N ASP A 36 -9.75 -11.55 -1.68
CA ASP A 36 -9.02 -12.58 -0.93
C ASP A 36 -8.30 -12.03 0.32
N GLY A 37 -8.46 -10.73 0.63
CA GLY A 37 -7.87 -10.09 1.81
C GLY A 37 -6.37 -9.81 1.72
N ALA A 38 -5.75 -9.98 0.55
CA ALA A 38 -4.31 -9.75 0.36
C ALA A 38 -3.92 -8.29 0.63
N LEU A 39 -4.83 -7.32 0.40
CA LEU A 39 -4.57 -5.90 0.68
C LEU A 39 -4.17 -5.66 2.14
N HIS A 40 -4.92 -6.21 3.10
CA HIS A 40 -4.60 -6.05 4.52
C HIS A 40 -3.22 -6.64 4.85
N TRP A 41 -2.89 -7.78 4.25
CA TRP A 41 -1.60 -8.41 4.44
C TRP A 41 -0.45 -7.58 3.83
N ILE A 42 -0.64 -7.02 2.63
CA ILE A 42 0.34 -6.13 1.98
C ILE A 42 0.59 -4.89 2.84
N VAL A 43 -0.48 -4.23 3.31
CA VAL A 43 -0.36 -3.04 4.16
C VAL A 43 0.37 -3.35 5.47
N ALA A 44 0.03 -4.46 6.14
CA ALA A 44 0.65 -4.87 7.39
C ALA A 44 2.15 -5.20 7.25
N ASN A 45 2.58 -5.64 6.07
CA ASN A 45 3.94 -6.12 5.84
C ASN A 45 4.77 -5.20 4.92
N CYS A 46 4.25 -4.04 4.54
CA CYS A 46 4.91 -3.12 3.60
C CYS A 46 6.26 -2.57 4.12
N THR A 47 6.51 -2.67 5.43
CA THR A 47 7.76 -2.24 6.09
C THR A 47 8.51 -3.38 6.78
N ALA A 48 7.95 -4.59 6.81
CA ALA A 48 8.47 -5.72 7.59
C ALA A 48 9.65 -6.43 6.92
N PHE A 49 9.93 -6.14 5.64
CA PHE A 49 10.87 -6.90 4.83
C PHE A 49 12.10 -6.12 4.37
N THR A 50 13.13 -6.89 3.99
CA THR A 50 14.36 -6.40 3.35
C THR A 50 14.08 -5.73 2.01
N ASP A 51 15.00 -4.89 1.56
CA ASP A 51 14.81 -3.96 0.44
C ASP A 51 14.15 -4.56 -0.81
N ARG A 52 14.59 -5.73 -1.29
CA ARG A 52 14.02 -6.34 -2.51
C ARG A 52 12.58 -6.80 -2.36
N THR A 53 12.22 -7.43 -1.24
CA THR A 53 10.84 -7.89 -0.99
C THR A 53 9.94 -6.70 -0.69
N ARG A 54 10.46 -5.71 0.02
CA ARG A 54 9.78 -4.43 0.26
C ARG A 54 9.38 -3.77 -1.06
N HIS A 55 10.29 -3.65 -2.03
CA HIS A 55 9.97 -3.04 -3.33
C HIS A 55 8.83 -3.75 -4.09
N HIS A 56 8.74 -5.08 -4.02
CA HIS A 56 7.64 -5.81 -4.65
C HIS A 56 6.30 -5.50 -3.96
N MET A 57 6.29 -5.38 -2.63
CA MET A 57 5.09 -5.02 -1.86
C MET A 57 4.65 -3.58 -2.15
N GLU A 58 5.61 -2.65 -2.17
CA GLU A 58 5.35 -1.25 -2.50
C GLU A 58 4.77 -1.11 -3.91
N LEU A 59 5.34 -1.84 -4.88
CA LEU A 59 4.85 -1.86 -6.26
C LEU A 59 3.44 -2.45 -6.35
N ALA A 60 3.17 -3.57 -5.68
CA ALA A 60 1.85 -4.18 -5.62
C ALA A 60 0.81 -3.20 -5.07
N LEU A 61 1.13 -2.49 -3.99
CA LEU A 61 0.26 -1.50 -3.39
C LEU A 61 -0.03 -0.32 -4.35
N CYS A 62 1.00 0.18 -5.03
CA CYS A 62 0.86 1.25 -6.02
C CYS A 62 -0.02 0.83 -7.21
N HIS A 63 0.06 -0.43 -7.64
CA HIS A 63 -0.79 -0.95 -8.70
C HIS A 63 -2.25 -1.14 -8.25
N LEU A 64 -2.49 -1.71 -7.07
CA LEU A 64 -3.84 -1.83 -6.51
C LEU A 64 -4.54 -0.47 -6.37
N ALA A 65 -3.79 0.55 -5.95
CA ALA A 65 -4.30 1.91 -5.75
C ALA A 65 -4.54 2.70 -7.04
N GLN A 66 -3.94 2.27 -8.17
CA GLN A 66 -4.21 2.87 -9.48
C GLN A 66 -5.54 2.40 -10.08
N ASN A 67 -6.14 1.32 -9.57
CA ASN A 67 -7.46 0.90 -9.98
C ASN A 67 -8.52 1.66 -9.15
N GLU A 68 -9.34 2.48 -9.81
CA GLU A 68 -10.38 3.27 -9.17
C GLU A 68 -11.46 2.40 -8.50
N ASP A 69 -11.72 1.20 -9.03
CA ASP A 69 -12.69 0.26 -8.45
C ASP A 69 -12.24 -0.28 -7.08
N ASN A 70 -10.96 -0.14 -6.74
CA ASN A 70 -10.39 -0.52 -5.45
C ASN A 70 -10.39 0.63 -4.43
N ALA A 71 -10.81 1.85 -4.81
CA ALA A 71 -10.60 3.05 -4.02
C ALA A 71 -11.19 2.96 -2.60
N PHE A 72 -12.37 2.36 -2.45
CA PHE A 72 -13.01 2.17 -1.16
C PHE A 72 -12.13 1.35 -0.20
N ASP A 73 -11.66 0.19 -0.63
CA ASP A 73 -10.81 -0.69 0.18
C ASP A 73 -9.45 -0.07 0.49
N ILE A 74 -8.88 0.67 -0.46
CA ILE A 74 -7.62 1.40 -0.25
C ILE A 74 -7.78 2.47 0.85
N MET A 75 -8.92 3.16 0.88
CA MET A 75 -9.21 4.13 1.92
C MET A 75 -9.39 3.49 3.30
N GLU A 76 -10.04 2.33 3.37
CA GLU A 76 -10.38 1.68 4.64
C GLU A 76 -9.26 0.81 5.23
N SER A 77 -8.36 0.30 4.39
CA SER A 77 -7.28 -0.62 4.81
C SER A 77 -6.06 0.06 5.44
N GLY A 78 -5.98 1.39 5.47
CA GLY A 78 -4.79 2.13 5.87
C GLY A 78 -3.70 2.24 4.79
N ALA A 79 -3.97 1.73 3.59
CA ALA A 79 -3.06 1.78 2.45
C ALA A 79 -2.63 3.21 2.08
N ILE A 80 -3.49 4.22 2.26
CA ILE A 80 -3.14 5.63 2.00
C ILE A 80 -1.92 6.09 2.81
N ARG A 81 -1.80 5.67 4.08
CA ARG A 81 -0.66 6.01 4.92
C ARG A 81 0.63 5.43 4.35
N GLU A 82 0.59 4.17 3.95
CA GLU A 82 1.75 3.51 3.36
C GLU A 82 2.10 4.08 1.99
N LEU A 83 1.12 4.42 1.15
CA LEU A 83 1.36 5.10 -0.14
C LEU A 83 2.06 6.45 0.05
N LEU A 84 1.67 7.24 1.06
CA LEU A 84 2.34 8.49 1.39
C LEU A 84 3.79 8.26 1.84
N ARG A 85 4.03 7.25 2.69
CA ARG A 85 5.37 6.86 3.13
C ARG A 85 6.23 6.46 1.92
N ILE A 86 5.74 5.55 1.08
CA ILE A 86 6.41 5.07 -0.14
C ILE A 86 6.77 6.24 -1.05
N SER A 87 5.86 7.19 -1.24
CA SER A 87 6.07 8.35 -2.12
C SER A 87 7.25 9.25 -1.74
N LYS A 88 7.72 9.16 -0.49
CA LYS A 88 8.76 10.00 0.11
C LYS A 88 10.02 9.20 0.48
N GLU A 89 9.85 7.96 0.94
CA GLU A 89 10.89 7.19 1.63
C GLU A 89 11.34 5.93 0.86
N SER A 90 10.64 5.53 -0.20
CA SER A 90 11.11 4.37 -0.97
C SER A 90 12.46 4.68 -1.63
N SER A 91 13.37 3.72 -1.61
CA SER A 91 14.69 3.86 -2.23
C SER A 91 14.65 3.77 -3.76
N ARG A 92 13.46 3.54 -4.34
CA ARG A 92 13.23 3.40 -5.78
C ARG A 92 12.37 4.54 -6.30
N GLU A 93 12.99 5.46 -7.05
CA GLU A 93 12.32 6.66 -7.57
C GLU A 93 11.17 6.35 -8.52
N ASP A 94 11.25 5.26 -9.28
CA ASP A 94 10.14 4.77 -10.11
C ASP A 94 8.91 4.39 -9.26
N ILE A 95 9.13 3.74 -8.12
CA ILE A 95 8.08 3.41 -7.16
C ILE A 95 7.54 4.68 -6.48
N CYS A 96 8.41 5.61 -6.09
CA CYS A 96 7.98 6.89 -5.54
C CYS A 96 7.05 7.65 -6.50
N LYS A 97 7.38 7.67 -7.80
CA LYS A 97 6.53 8.28 -8.84
C LYS A 97 5.20 7.57 -8.99
N LEU A 98 5.18 6.24 -8.98
CA LEU A 98 3.95 5.45 -9.03
C LEU A 98 3.04 5.70 -7.82
N ALA A 99 3.61 5.78 -6.62
CA ALA A 99 2.85 6.10 -5.41
C ALA A 99 2.22 7.49 -5.48
N ARG A 100 2.98 8.51 -5.92
CA ARG A 100 2.44 9.86 -6.16
C ARG A 100 1.33 9.85 -7.21
N LYS A 101 1.53 9.13 -8.31
CA LYS A 101 0.50 8.99 -9.35
C LYS A 101 -0.77 8.35 -8.81
N ALA A 102 -0.67 7.28 -8.02
CA ALA A 102 -1.81 6.60 -7.41
C ALA A 102 -2.54 7.49 -6.40
N LEU A 103 -1.81 8.27 -5.60
CA LEU A 103 -2.41 9.25 -4.69
C LEU A 103 -3.17 10.35 -5.44
N ASN A 104 -2.65 10.76 -6.60
CA ASN A 104 -3.23 11.81 -7.41
C ASN A 104 -4.34 11.32 -8.36
N SER A 105 -4.48 10.01 -8.58
CA SER A 105 -5.49 9.46 -9.49
C SER A 105 -6.89 9.47 -8.90
N ASN A 106 -7.03 9.53 -7.57
CA ASN A 106 -8.34 9.59 -6.92
C ASN A 106 -8.41 10.75 -5.89
N PRO A 107 -9.27 11.77 -6.11
CA PRO A 107 -9.43 12.90 -5.18
C PRO A 107 -9.79 12.50 -3.75
N SER A 108 -10.49 11.37 -3.57
CA SER A 108 -10.91 10.87 -2.25
C SER A 108 -9.73 10.45 -1.37
N PHE A 109 -8.55 10.20 -1.96
CA PHE A 109 -7.35 9.82 -1.21
C PHE A 109 -6.79 10.99 -0.38
N TYR A 110 -7.04 12.24 -0.77
CA TYR A 110 -6.58 13.41 -0.01
C TYR A 110 -7.40 13.67 1.26
N GLY A 111 -8.69 13.30 1.29
CA GLY A 111 -9.59 13.61 2.41
C GLY A 111 -9.16 13.01 3.76
N LYS A 112 -8.50 11.83 3.74
CA LYS A 112 -8.04 11.13 4.95
C LYS A 112 -6.67 11.63 5.46
N THR A 113 -5.93 12.40 4.66
CA THR A 113 -4.60 12.92 5.04
C THR A 113 -4.67 14.08 6.03
N ALA A 114 -5.70 14.93 5.94
CA ALA A 114 -5.91 16.08 6.82
C ALA A 114 -6.38 15.69 8.23
N ALA A 115 -6.98 14.51 8.40
CA ALA A 115 -7.46 14.03 9.70
C ALA A 115 -6.34 13.44 10.57
N SER A 116 -5.29 12.88 9.97
CA SER A 116 -4.18 12.25 10.72
C SER A 116 -3.16 13.27 11.25
N VAL A 117 -2.99 14.40 10.57
CA VAL A 117 -2.05 15.46 11.00
C VAL A 117 -2.56 16.24 12.22
N LYS A 118 -3.88 16.32 12.42
CA LYS A 118 -4.46 17.05 13.57
C LYS A 118 -4.32 16.32 14.90
N THR A 119 -4.09 15.00 14.92
CA THR A 119 -3.99 14.24 16.18
C THR A 119 -2.57 14.28 16.78
N GLN A 120 -1.53 14.58 15.99
CA GLN A 120 -0.16 14.69 16.52
C GLN A 120 0.15 16.05 17.16
N HIS A 121 -0.63 17.10 16.89
CA HIS A 121 -0.41 18.41 17.49
C HIS A 121 -1.11 18.63 18.84
N VAL A 122 -1.97 17.70 19.28
CA VAL A 122 -2.66 17.80 20.58
C VAL A 122 -1.93 17.01 21.68
N ALA A 123 -1.07 16.05 21.32
CA ALA A 123 -0.32 15.24 22.30
C ALA A 123 0.87 15.96 22.94
N VAL A 124 1.29 17.13 22.43
CA VAL A 124 2.42 17.90 22.99
C VAL A 124 1.97 18.91 24.06
N PHE A 125 0.66 19.09 24.27
CA PHE A 125 0.12 20.06 25.24
C PHE A 125 -0.33 19.46 26.59
N TYR A 126 -0.15 18.16 26.83
CA TYR A 126 -0.50 17.52 28.12
C TYR A 126 0.73 17.13 28.98
N PHE A 127 1.80 17.91 28.89
CA PHE A 127 2.92 17.85 29.85
C PHE A 127 3.31 19.26 30.35
N PHE A 128 2.32 19.99 30.88
CA PHE A 128 2.56 21.06 31.85
C PHE A 128 1.84 20.71 33.15
#